data_AF-A0A2G2MB30-F1
#
_entry.id   AF-A0A2G2MB30-F1
#
_cell.length_a   1.000
_cell.length_b   1.000
_cell.length_c   1.000
_cell.angle_alpha   90.00
_cell.angle_beta   90.00
_cell.angle_gamma   90.00
#
_symmetry.space_group_name_H-M   'P 1'
#
loop_
_entity.id
_entity.type
_entity.pdbx_description
1 polymer ?
#
loop_
_entity_poly.entity_id
_entity_poly.type
_entity_poly.pdbx_seq_one_letter_code
_entity_poly.pdbx_strand_id
1 'polypeptide(L)'
;MRNLYGNESVKIKWQGQIKSIQPRTRVWRYVTDNRTHYHIGYNTFLEGECDEGLKVFDVAISEKQQMKGQFQIGDHISGTAWTKKYPDREFAEYYRAGALKIIERSNSMPESICPWTGCMPEMEVYEYRGARMLSKSLWKGKCFTCYYATMSNVEIQWDFDRDIKKYRFESFCYGPKSCKYYKPGRSRSVPYKGRDSALDSGWIDDMCTENRGWDD
;
A
#
# COMPACT_ATOMS: atom_id res chain seq x y z
N MET A 1 -15.79 -21.23 3.77
CA MET A 1 -16.96 -20.69 3.05
C MET A 1 -16.45 -20.00 1.79
N ARG A 2 -16.72 -20.56 0.60
CA ARG A 2 -16.44 -19.91 -0.68
C ARG A 2 -17.54 -18.87 -0.90
N ASN A 3 -17.17 -17.62 -1.19
CA ASN A 3 -18.11 -16.53 -1.42
C ASN A 3 -19.14 -16.92 -2.50
N LEU A 4 -20.42 -16.87 -2.11
CA LEU A 4 -21.58 -17.12 -2.96
C LEU A 4 -22.02 -15.87 -3.75
N TYR A 5 -21.25 -14.80 -3.69
CA TYR A 5 -21.51 -13.58 -4.45
C TYR A 5 -20.52 -13.54 -5.61
N GLY A 6 -21.03 -13.34 -6.82
CA GLY A 6 -20.21 -13.13 -8.01
C GLY A 6 -19.26 -11.95 -7.84
N ASN A 7 -18.55 -11.57 -8.90
CA ASN A 7 -17.68 -10.38 -8.91
C ASN A 7 -18.51 -9.07 -8.85
N GLU A 8 -19.47 -8.97 -7.94
CA GLU A 8 -20.31 -7.82 -7.69
C GLU A 8 -19.68 -6.99 -6.57
N SER A 9 -19.54 -5.70 -6.84
CA SER A 9 -19.04 -4.73 -5.88
C SER A 9 -20.23 -4.03 -5.26
N VAL A 10 -20.27 -3.96 -3.94
CA VAL A 10 -21.37 -3.36 -3.17
C VAL A 10 -20.83 -2.16 -2.39
N LYS A 11 -21.66 -1.12 -2.27
CA LYS A 11 -21.34 0.06 -1.47
C LYS A 11 -21.67 -0.20 0.00
N ILE A 12 -20.70 0.05 0.87
CA ILE A 12 -20.80 -0.14 2.32
C ILE A 12 -20.59 1.18 3.06
N LYS A 13 -21.09 1.25 4.29
CA LYS A 13 -20.74 2.25 5.31
C LYS A 13 -19.72 1.66 6.28
N TRP A 14 -18.91 2.53 6.85
CA TRP A 14 -17.90 2.16 7.84
C TRP A 14 -17.53 3.35 8.72
N GLN A 15 -17.02 3.04 9.90
CA GLN A 15 -16.36 3.97 10.80
C GLN A 15 -15.27 3.25 11.60
N GLY A 16 -14.24 3.97 12.03
CA GLY A 16 -13.20 3.40 12.86
C GLY A 16 -12.08 4.36 13.17
N GLN A 17 -11.20 3.90 14.06
CA GLN A 17 -9.98 4.60 14.41
C GLN A 17 -8.85 4.24 13.45
N ILE A 18 -8.15 5.25 12.94
CA ILE A 18 -6.98 5.04 12.07
C ILE A 18 -5.83 4.46 12.88
N LYS A 19 -5.34 3.29 12.46
CA LYS A 19 -4.16 2.63 13.03
C LYS A 19 -2.90 2.83 12.20
N SER A 20 -3.04 3.04 10.90
CA SER A 20 -1.93 3.34 10.00
C SER A 20 -2.42 4.01 8.72
N ILE A 21 -1.54 4.79 8.09
CA ILE A 21 -1.74 5.31 6.74
C ILE A 21 -0.45 5.05 5.96
N GLN A 22 -0.57 4.43 4.79
CA GLN A 22 0.54 4.07 3.91
C GLN A 22 0.23 4.47 2.47
N PRO A 23 1.22 4.81 1.63
CA PRO A 23 0.99 5.06 0.22
C PRO A 23 0.44 3.80 -0.44
N ARG A 24 -0.58 3.97 -1.27
CA ARG A 24 -1.15 2.92 -2.10
C ARG A 24 -0.48 3.01 -3.47
N THR A 25 0.09 1.89 -3.90
CA THR A 25 0.81 1.81 -5.16
C THR A 25 0.44 0.57 -5.96
N ARG A 26 0.51 0.69 -7.28
CA ARG A 26 0.49 -0.44 -8.21
C ARG A 26 1.89 -0.61 -8.79
N VAL A 27 2.41 -1.82 -8.80
CA VAL A 27 3.71 -2.11 -9.41
C VAL A 27 3.50 -2.97 -10.64
N TRP A 28 3.94 -2.47 -11.79
CA TRP A 28 3.99 -3.30 -12.99
C TRP A 28 5.36 -3.97 -13.08
N ARG A 29 5.35 -5.25 -13.42
CA ARG A 29 6.57 -6.04 -13.61
C ARG A 29 6.53 -6.77 -14.94
N TYR A 30 7.59 -6.56 -15.68
CA TYR A 30 7.98 -7.31 -16.86
C TYR A 30 9.47 -7.67 -16.76
N VAL A 31 9.92 -8.64 -17.54
CA VAL A 31 11.27 -9.21 -17.40
C VAL A 31 12.39 -8.17 -17.51
N THR A 32 12.24 -7.19 -18.39
CA THR A 32 13.21 -6.09 -18.54
C THR A 32 12.88 -4.87 -17.68
N ASP A 33 11.60 -4.61 -17.44
CA ASP A 33 11.12 -3.52 -16.57
C ASP A 33 10.35 -4.11 -15.40
N ASN A 34 11.06 -4.46 -14.33
CA ASN A 34 10.47 -5.25 -13.26
C ASN A 34 10.00 -4.41 -12.06
N ARG A 35 9.98 -3.08 -12.14
CA ARG A 35 9.67 -2.24 -10.97
C ARG A 35 9.13 -0.84 -11.29
N THR A 36 8.19 -0.75 -12.22
CA THR A 36 7.46 0.50 -12.48
C THR A 36 6.42 0.71 -11.37
N HIS A 37 6.56 1.76 -10.56
CA HIS A 37 5.59 2.11 -9.51
C HIS A 37 4.62 3.20 -9.99
N TYR A 38 3.33 2.96 -9.82
CA TYR A 38 2.26 3.95 -9.97
C TYR A 38 1.72 4.32 -8.59
N HIS A 39 1.83 5.60 -8.23
CA HIS A 39 1.36 6.17 -6.97
C HIS A 39 -0.08 6.64 -7.12
N ILE A 40 -1.01 6.05 -6.36
CA ILE A 40 -2.46 6.17 -6.65
C ILE A 40 -3.29 6.66 -5.46
N GLY A 41 -2.67 6.95 -4.32
CA GLY A 41 -3.33 7.44 -3.11
C GLY A 41 -2.79 6.78 -1.86
N TYR A 42 -3.65 6.52 -0.88
CA TYR A 42 -3.27 5.93 0.41
C TYR A 42 -4.17 4.77 0.79
N ASN A 43 -3.61 3.80 1.53
CA ASN A 43 -4.37 2.81 2.29
C ASN A 43 -4.44 3.28 3.74
N THR A 44 -5.65 3.49 4.23
CA THR A 44 -5.94 3.87 5.61
C THR A 44 -6.41 2.64 6.37
N PHE A 45 -5.56 2.11 7.25
CA PHE A 45 -5.85 0.94 8.09
C PHE A 45 -6.65 1.37 9.31
N LEU A 46 -7.74 0.65 9.58
CA LEU A 46 -8.76 1.02 10.56
C LEU A 46 -9.05 -0.16 11.48
N GLU A 47 -9.36 0.17 12.72
CA GLU A 47 -10.07 -0.70 13.65
C GLU A 47 -11.43 -0.07 13.97
N GLY A 48 -12.52 -0.80 13.76
CA GLY A 48 -13.86 -0.25 13.91
C GLY A 48 -14.95 -1.18 13.41
N GLU A 49 -15.91 -0.62 12.68
CA GLU A 49 -17.12 -1.33 12.24
C GLU A 49 -17.46 -0.97 10.80
N CYS A 50 -17.95 -1.95 10.06
CA CYS A 50 -18.43 -1.81 8.70
C CYS A 50 -19.63 -2.74 8.47
N ASP A 51 -20.38 -2.50 7.41
CA ASP A 51 -21.58 -3.29 7.09
C ASP A 51 -21.27 -4.79 6.88
N GLU A 52 -20.05 -5.16 6.49
CA GLU A 52 -19.61 -6.57 6.36
C GLU A 52 -19.13 -7.20 7.69
N GLY A 53 -19.15 -6.45 8.80
CA GLY A 53 -18.79 -6.95 10.12
C GLY A 53 -17.28 -7.10 10.39
N LEU A 54 -16.41 -6.71 9.46
CA LEU A 54 -14.96 -6.68 9.71
C LEU A 54 -14.63 -5.65 10.78
N LYS A 55 -13.81 -6.08 11.76
CA LYS A 55 -13.30 -5.21 12.84
C LYS A 55 -11.99 -4.53 12.50
N VAL A 56 -11.16 -5.17 11.68
CA VAL A 56 -9.90 -4.62 11.17
C VAL A 56 -9.94 -4.71 9.67
N PHE A 57 -9.77 -3.57 9.01
CA PHE A 57 -9.87 -3.44 7.55
C PHE A 57 -9.08 -2.20 7.11
N ASP A 58 -8.88 -2.04 5.81
CA ASP A 58 -8.32 -0.83 5.24
C ASP A 58 -9.19 -0.27 4.11
N VAL A 59 -9.10 1.06 3.97
CA VAL A 59 -9.86 1.80 2.97
C VAL A 59 -8.87 2.57 2.09
N ALA A 60 -8.92 2.34 0.79
CA ALA A 60 -8.17 3.10 -0.19
C ALA A 60 -8.81 4.48 -0.43
N ILE A 61 -8.05 5.53 -0.16
CA ILE A 61 -8.44 6.93 -0.38
C ILE A 61 -7.50 7.60 -1.39
N SER A 62 -8.01 8.61 -2.10
CA SER A 62 -7.19 9.39 -3.03
C SER A 62 -6.30 10.38 -2.30
N GLU A 63 -5.27 10.88 -2.98
CA GLU A 63 -4.43 11.94 -2.45
C GLU A 63 -5.21 13.21 -2.12
N LYS A 64 -6.10 13.64 -3.01
CA LYS A 64 -6.99 14.78 -2.79
C LYS A 64 -7.84 14.61 -1.53
N GLN A 65 -8.29 13.39 -1.23
CA GLN A 65 -9.05 13.11 0.00
C GLN A 65 -8.17 13.21 1.23
N GLN A 66 -6.96 12.63 1.20
CA GLN A 66 -6.00 12.72 2.29
C GLN A 66 -5.59 14.17 2.57
N MET A 67 -5.28 14.96 1.53
CA MET A 67 -4.88 16.36 1.69
C MET A 67 -6.02 17.24 2.19
N LYS A 68 -7.25 17.00 1.75
CA LYS A 68 -8.43 17.72 2.24
C LYS A 68 -8.76 17.38 3.70
N GLY A 69 -8.67 16.10 4.06
CA GLY A 69 -9.02 15.63 5.41
C GLY A 69 -7.88 15.80 6.42
N GLN A 70 -6.64 15.82 5.95
CA GLN A 70 -5.43 15.74 6.78
C GLN A 70 -5.57 14.63 7.83
N PHE A 71 -5.99 13.44 7.40
CA PHE A 71 -6.23 12.32 8.30
C PHE A 71 -4.92 11.87 8.93
N GLN A 72 -4.95 11.53 10.20
CA GLN A 72 -3.77 11.10 10.96
C GLN A 72 -4.08 9.86 11.79
N ILE A 73 -3.03 9.11 12.16
CA ILE A 73 -3.17 7.96 13.06
C ILE A 73 -3.81 8.43 14.37
N GLY A 74 -4.80 7.67 14.85
CA GLY A 74 -5.58 7.96 16.05
C GLY A 74 -6.92 8.65 15.76
N ASP A 75 -7.08 9.33 14.62
CA ASP A 75 -8.37 9.94 14.26
C ASP A 75 -9.46 8.88 14.15
N HIS A 76 -10.67 9.23 14.62
CA HIS A 76 -11.87 8.44 14.36
C HIS A 76 -12.57 9.02 13.14
N ILE A 77 -12.69 8.22 12.09
CA ILE A 77 -13.24 8.65 10.81
C ILE A 77 -14.36 7.71 10.35
N SER A 78 -15.24 8.22 9.49
CA SER A 78 -16.31 7.45 8.86
C SER A 78 -16.40 7.76 7.39
N GLY A 79 -17.07 6.88 6.66
CA GLY A 79 -17.37 7.10 5.25
C GLY A 79 -18.17 6.00 4.61
N THR A 80 -18.14 6.03 3.29
CA THR A 80 -18.64 4.96 2.43
C THR A 80 -17.51 4.48 1.53
N ALA A 81 -17.55 3.22 1.14
CA ALA A 81 -16.60 2.64 0.18
C ALA A 81 -17.26 1.47 -0.55
N TRP A 82 -16.54 0.88 -1.50
CA TRP A 82 -16.99 -0.26 -2.28
C TRP A 82 -16.16 -1.49 -1.96
N THR A 83 -16.80 -2.67 -1.90
CA THR A 83 -16.12 -3.96 -1.73
C THR A 83 -15.29 -4.30 -2.95
N LYS A 84 -14.08 -4.84 -2.75
CA LYS A 84 -13.18 -5.18 -3.86
C LYS A 84 -13.77 -6.27 -4.78
N LYS A 85 -13.76 -5.98 -6.08
CA LYS A 85 -14.25 -6.90 -7.13
C LYS A 85 -13.34 -8.11 -7.34
N TYR A 86 -12.02 -7.89 -7.27
CA TYR A 86 -11.00 -8.92 -7.52
C TYR A 86 -10.01 -8.95 -6.34
N PRO A 87 -10.20 -9.87 -5.37
CA PRO A 87 -9.40 -9.93 -4.15
C PRO A 87 -7.89 -10.13 -4.36
N ASP A 88 -7.50 -10.68 -5.50
CA ASP A 88 -6.10 -10.90 -5.90
C ASP A 88 -5.43 -9.65 -6.50
N ARG A 89 -6.22 -8.66 -6.94
CA ARG A 89 -5.71 -7.45 -7.62
C ARG A 89 -5.69 -6.22 -6.74
N GLU A 90 -6.53 -6.19 -5.72
CA GLU A 90 -6.65 -5.08 -4.78
C GLU A 90 -6.30 -5.56 -3.37
N PHE A 91 -5.24 -4.98 -2.82
CA PHE A 91 -4.87 -5.21 -1.44
C PHE A 91 -5.95 -4.68 -0.51
N ALA A 92 -6.37 -3.43 -0.70
CA ALA A 92 -7.30 -2.76 0.21
C ALA A 92 -8.67 -3.45 0.25
N GLU A 93 -9.18 -3.66 1.47
CA GLU A 93 -10.47 -4.29 1.72
C GLU A 93 -11.59 -3.53 1.02
N TYR A 94 -11.52 -2.20 1.11
CA TYR A 94 -12.47 -1.30 0.48
C TYR A 94 -11.78 -0.24 -0.37
N TYR A 95 -12.39 0.12 -1.50
CA TYR A 95 -11.88 1.11 -2.43
C TYR A 95 -12.97 2.08 -2.88
N ARG A 96 -12.59 3.11 -3.65
CA ARG A 96 -13.52 4.19 -4.08
C ARG A 96 -14.26 4.83 -2.89
N ALA A 97 -13.48 5.23 -1.89
CA ALA A 97 -14.01 5.86 -0.70
C ALA A 97 -14.74 7.18 -1.04
N GLY A 98 -15.79 7.50 -0.29
CA GLY A 98 -16.59 8.71 -0.43
C GLY A 98 -17.31 9.07 0.87
N ALA A 99 -17.86 10.27 0.94
CA ALA A 99 -18.52 10.80 2.15
C ALA A 99 -17.63 10.72 3.42
N LEU A 100 -16.31 10.84 3.24
CA LEU A 100 -15.33 10.79 4.33
C LEU A 100 -15.57 11.95 5.31
N LYS A 101 -15.62 11.63 6.60
CA LYS A 101 -15.80 12.59 7.69
C LYS A 101 -14.94 12.19 8.87
N ILE A 102 -14.47 13.21 9.58
CA ILE A 102 -13.81 13.05 10.87
C ILE A 102 -14.90 13.16 11.93
N ILE A 103 -15.03 12.10 12.73
CA ILE A 103 -15.92 12.05 13.89
C ILE A 103 -15.20 12.68 15.08
N GLU A 104 -13.95 12.27 15.28
CA GLU A 104 -13.12 12.74 16.39
C GLU A 104 -11.67 12.85 15.93
N ARG A 105 -11.00 13.94 16.30
CA ARG A 105 -9.57 14.14 16.05
C ARG A 105 -8.77 13.54 17.19
N SER A 106 -7.65 12.89 16.87
CA SER A 106 -6.69 12.48 17.89
C SER A 106 -6.06 13.71 18.54
N ASN A 107 -6.13 13.79 19.87
CA ASN A 107 -5.49 14.86 20.65
C ASN A 107 -3.96 14.67 20.78
N SER A 108 -3.46 13.48 20.48
CA SER A 108 -2.04 13.18 20.45
C SER A 108 -1.75 12.07 19.44
N MET A 109 -0.55 12.09 18.86
CA MET A 109 -0.08 10.93 18.12
C MET A 109 0.27 9.81 19.10
N PRO A 110 -0.14 8.55 18.82
CA PRO A 110 0.29 7.44 19.63
C PRO A 110 1.82 7.27 19.55
N GLU A 111 2.40 6.79 20.64
CA GLU A 111 3.81 6.46 20.68
C GLU A 111 4.12 5.40 19.61
N SER A 112 5.00 5.74 18.67
CA SER A 112 5.36 4.88 17.54
C SER A 112 6.81 4.43 17.64
N ILE A 113 7.03 3.13 17.43
CA ILE A 113 8.37 2.53 17.35
C ILE A 113 9.12 3.04 16.10
N CYS A 114 8.38 3.43 15.05
CA CYS A 114 8.92 4.00 13.83
C CYS A 114 8.93 5.54 13.93
N PRO A 115 10.07 6.21 13.63
CA PRO A 115 10.14 7.67 13.66
C PRO A 115 9.39 8.33 12.50
N TRP A 116 9.14 7.60 11.41
CA TRP A 116 8.50 8.12 10.20
C TRP A 116 6.97 8.01 10.30
N THR A 117 6.41 8.82 11.19
CA THR A 117 4.97 8.95 11.45
C THR A 117 4.57 10.42 11.45
N GLY A 118 3.30 10.73 11.22
CA GLY A 118 2.79 12.12 11.25
C GLY A 118 2.05 12.49 9.98
N CYS A 119 2.27 13.71 9.49
CA CYS A 119 1.69 14.19 8.23
C CYS A 119 2.14 13.32 7.06
N MET A 120 1.19 12.87 6.25
CA MET A 120 1.50 12.05 5.07
C MET A 120 2.21 12.89 4.00
N PRO A 121 3.39 12.46 3.52
CA PRO A 121 4.00 13.02 2.31
C PRO A 121 3.09 12.89 1.10
N GLU A 122 3.17 13.83 0.17
CA GLU A 122 2.48 13.77 -1.14
C GLU A 122 2.99 12.61 -2.02
N MET A 123 2.19 12.18 -3.00
CA MET A 123 2.49 11.08 -3.91
C MET A 123 3.80 11.29 -4.67
N GLU A 124 4.07 12.53 -5.10
CA GLU A 124 5.31 12.92 -5.79
C GLU A 124 6.55 12.68 -4.93
N VAL A 125 6.45 12.81 -3.59
CA VAL A 125 7.56 12.51 -2.69
C VAL A 125 7.93 11.03 -2.74
N TYR A 126 6.94 10.13 -2.79
CA TYR A 126 7.24 8.70 -2.92
C TYR A 126 7.83 8.36 -4.29
N GLU A 127 7.34 9.01 -5.35
CA GLU A 127 7.87 8.84 -6.70
C GLU A 127 9.32 9.27 -6.79
N TYR A 128 9.65 10.49 -6.35
CA TYR A 128 11.00 11.03 -6.35
C TYR A 128 11.98 10.13 -5.59
N ARG A 129 11.57 9.63 -4.43
CA ARG A 129 12.42 8.80 -3.57
C ARG A 129 12.60 7.37 -4.09
N GLY A 130 11.69 6.94 -4.97
CA GLY A 130 11.55 5.59 -5.51
C GLY A 130 11.47 4.47 -4.48
N ALA A 131 11.40 3.22 -4.90
CA ALA A 131 11.09 2.09 -4.01
C ALA A 131 12.26 1.11 -3.88
N ARG A 132 12.51 0.64 -2.65
CA ARG A 132 13.39 -0.50 -2.36
C ARG A 132 12.62 -1.64 -1.69
N MET A 133 13.07 -2.88 -1.86
CA MET A 133 12.34 -4.06 -1.40
C MET A 133 12.26 -4.11 0.12
N LEU A 134 11.06 -4.20 0.70
CA LEU A 134 10.89 -4.35 2.14
C LEU A 134 10.58 -5.79 2.53
N SER A 135 11.15 -6.27 3.63
CA SER A 135 10.74 -7.52 4.26
C SER A 135 9.27 -7.46 4.70
N LYS A 136 8.47 -8.45 4.27
CA LYS A 136 7.05 -8.57 4.67
C LYS A 136 6.87 -8.68 6.19
N SER A 137 7.81 -9.33 6.89
CA SER A 137 7.74 -9.43 8.35
C SER A 137 7.96 -8.09 9.04
N LEU A 138 8.83 -7.23 8.48
CA LEU A 138 9.04 -5.88 8.99
C LEU A 138 7.86 -4.96 8.68
N TRP A 139 7.32 -5.06 7.47
CA TRP A 139 6.12 -4.33 7.07
C TRP A 139 4.96 -4.58 8.06
N LYS A 140 4.73 -5.84 8.47
CA LYS A 140 3.72 -6.20 9.49
C LYS A 140 4.06 -5.73 10.91
N GLY A 141 5.34 -5.57 11.21
CA GLY A 141 5.82 -5.23 12.55
C GLY A 141 6.17 -3.74 12.65
N LYS A 142 7.47 -3.46 12.80
CA LYS A 142 7.99 -2.10 13.05
C LYS A 142 7.61 -1.06 12.00
N CYS A 143 7.37 -1.48 10.76
CA CYS A 143 7.05 -0.56 9.67
C CYS A 143 5.55 -0.38 9.46
N PHE A 144 4.68 -1.01 10.27
CA PHE A 144 3.24 -0.94 10.04
C PHE A 144 2.71 0.50 10.10
N THR A 145 3.16 1.31 11.06
CA THR A 145 2.77 2.73 11.19
C THR A 145 3.60 3.68 10.33
N CYS A 146 4.64 3.18 9.65
CA CYS A 146 5.56 4.00 8.88
C CYS A 146 4.90 4.51 7.59
N TYR A 147 4.83 5.82 7.40
CA TYR A 147 4.26 6.39 6.16
C TYR A 147 5.11 6.07 4.93
N TYR A 148 6.37 5.67 5.08
CA TYR A 148 7.22 5.23 3.97
C TYR A 148 7.10 3.73 3.65
N ALA A 149 6.35 2.95 4.42
CA ALA A 149 6.14 1.53 4.13
C ALA A 149 4.87 1.35 3.32
N THR A 150 4.86 0.38 2.41
CA THR A 150 3.65 0.06 1.61
C THR A 150 3.52 -1.44 1.39
N MET A 151 2.29 -1.87 1.15
CA MET A 151 1.96 -3.12 0.47
C MET A 151 1.36 -2.77 -0.90
N SER A 152 2.09 -3.07 -1.97
CA SER A 152 1.71 -2.71 -3.32
C SER A 152 0.93 -3.81 -4.03
N ASN A 153 0.00 -3.40 -4.90
CA ASN A 153 -0.68 -4.27 -5.85
C ASN A 153 0.25 -4.57 -7.03
N VAL A 154 0.79 -5.78 -7.12
CA VAL A 154 1.75 -6.13 -8.17
C VAL A 154 1.06 -6.85 -9.31
N GLU A 155 1.23 -6.30 -10.51
CA GLU A 155 0.78 -6.87 -11.79
C GLU A 155 2.00 -7.32 -12.59
N ILE A 156 2.12 -8.62 -12.81
CA ILE A 156 3.19 -9.23 -13.59
C ILE A 156 2.65 -9.55 -14.98
N GLN A 157 3.21 -8.92 -16.02
CA GLN A 157 2.89 -9.30 -17.39
C GLN A 157 3.51 -10.66 -17.70
N TRP A 158 2.68 -11.69 -17.77
CA TRP A 158 3.14 -13.08 -17.96
C TRP A 158 3.16 -13.49 -19.44
N ASP A 159 2.15 -13.07 -20.22
CA ASP A 159 2.06 -13.30 -21.67
C ASP A 159 1.61 -12.00 -22.34
N PHE A 160 2.47 -11.40 -23.17
CA PHE A 160 2.11 -10.17 -23.90
C PHE A 160 1.12 -10.45 -25.02
N ASP A 161 1.27 -11.57 -25.73
CA ASP A 161 0.46 -11.88 -26.92
C ASP A 161 -1.02 -12.02 -26.57
N ARG A 162 -1.32 -12.46 -25.34
CA ARG A 162 -2.67 -12.71 -24.85
C ARG A 162 -3.10 -11.75 -23.74
N ASP A 163 -2.28 -10.75 -23.44
CA ASP A 163 -2.44 -9.84 -22.31
C ASP A 163 -2.77 -10.54 -20.97
N ILE A 164 -2.07 -11.64 -20.67
CA ILE A 164 -2.28 -12.41 -19.44
C ILE A 164 -1.38 -11.86 -18.34
N LYS A 165 -2.02 -11.52 -17.22
CA LYS A 165 -1.38 -10.95 -16.03
C LYS A 165 -1.49 -11.89 -14.84
N LYS A 166 -0.45 -11.90 -14.01
CA LYS A 166 -0.44 -12.56 -12.70
C LYS A 166 -0.38 -11.48 -11.61
N TYR A 167 -1.08 -11.73 -10.51
CA TYR A 167 -1.20 -10.76 -9.43
C TYR A 167 -0.62 -11.29 -8.14
N ARG A 168 -0.01 -10.41 -7.36
CA ARG A 168 0.39 -10.67 -5.97
C ARG A 168 0.58 -9.35 -5.21
N PHE A 169 0.78 -9.46 -3.91
CA PHE A 169 1.12 -8.32 -3.06
C PHE A 169 2.56 -8.38 -2.61
N GLU A 170 3.23 -7.23 -2.65
CA GLU A 170 4.62 -7.10 -2.25
C GLU A 170 4.86 -5.83 -1.43
N SER A 171 5.71 -5.92 -0.41
CA SER A 171 6.01 -4.78 0.45
C SER A 171 7.21 -3.97 -0.05
N PHE A 172 7.15 -2.64 0.02
CA PHE A 172 8.25 -1.75 -0.36
C PHE A 172 8.49 -0.67 0.69
N CYS A 173 9.66 -0.03 0.59
CA CYS A 173 10.09 1.04 1.47
C CYS A 173 10.56 2.25 0.67
N TYR A 174 10.02 3.42 1.03
CA TYR A 174 10.39 4.73 0.49
C TYR A 174 11.27 5.54 1.47
N GLY A 175 11.55 5.02 2.66
CA GLY A 175 12.21 5.76 3.75
C GLY A 175 13.73 5.85 3.60
N PRO A 176 14.41 6.68 4.38
CA PRO A 176 15.83 7.02 4.18
C PRO A 176 16.74 5.81 4.10
N LYS A 177 17.81 5.91 3.30
CA LYS A 177 18.74 4.79 3.11
C LYS A 177 19.32 4.31 4.46
N SER A 178 19.57 5.24 5.38
CA SER A 178 20.10 5.05 6.73
C SER A 178 19.15 4.42 7.75
N CYS A 179 17.87 4.21 7.40
CA CYS A 179 16.86 3.71 8.34
C CYS A 179 17.29 2.41 9.02
N LYS A 180 17.59 2.47 10.34
CA LYS A 180 18.06 1.33 11.15
C LYS A 180 17.12 0.13 11.22
N TYR A 181 15.85 0.32 10.87
CA TYR A 181 14.86 -0.74 10.85
C TYR A 181 14.73 -1.43 9.50
N TYR A 182 15.31 -0.88 8.43
CA TYR A 182 15.21 -1.45 7.09
C TYR A 182 15.85 -2.83 7.03
N LYS A 183 15.17 -3.77 6.37
CA LYS A 183 15.72 -5.05 5.96
C LYS A 183 15.14 -5.39 4.59
N PRO A 184 15.99 -5.76 3.61
CA PRO A 184 15.51 -6.14 2.28
C PRO A 184 14.59 -7.35 2.36
N GLY A 185 13.62 -7.40 1.44
CA GLY A 185 12.77 -8.56 1.24
C GLY A 185 13.52 -9.74 0.62
N ARG A 186 12.91 -10.93 0.62
CA ARG A 186 13.40 -12.06 -0.17
C ARG A 186 13.36 -11.71 -1.65
N SER A 187 14.27 -12.28 -2.44
CA SER A 187 14.28 -12.16 -3.90
C SER A 187 12.92 -12.56 -4.49
N ARG A 188 12.51 -11.85 -5.54
CA ARG A 188 11.16 -11.95 -6.11
C ARG A 188 11.25 -12.39 -7.56
N SER A 189 10.55 -13.47 -7.90
CA SER A 189 10.52 -14.00 -9.26
C SER A 189 9.55 -13.21 -10.15
N VAL A 190 9.96 -12.96 -11.38
CA VAL A 190 9.17 -12.32 -12.44
C VAL A 190 8.98 -13.35 -13.56
N PRO A 191 7.95 -14.20 -13.48
CA PRO A 191 7.72 -15.25 -14.46
C PRO A 191 7.23 -14.67 -15.79
N TYR A 192 7.61 -15.31 -16.88
CA TYR A 192 7.15 -15.01 -18.23
C TYR A 192 6.93 -16.31 -19.02
N LYS A 193 6.01 -16.30 -19.97
CA LYS A 193 5.70 -17.46 -20.79
C LYS A 193 6.90 -17.88 -21.63
N GLY A 194 7.21 -19.18 -21.63
CA GLY A 194 8.23 -19.77 -22.50
C GLY A 194 9.69 -19.48 -22.13
N ARG A 195 9.96 -18.95 -20.93
CA ARG A 195 11.33 -18.78 -20.41
C ARG A 195 11.38 -18.85 -18.89
N ASP A 196 12.59 -18.94 -18.35
CA ASP A 196 12.82 -18.89 -16.92
C ASP A 196 12.43 -17.54 -16.31
N SER A 197 12.10 -17.57 -15.02
CA SER A 197 11.73 -16.36 -14.29
C SER A 197 12.96 -15.46 -14.10
N ALA A 198 12.81 -14.17 -14.38
CA ALA A 198 13.81 -13.19 -13.97
C ALA A 198 13.77 -13.04 -12.45
N LEU A 199 14.91 -12.93 -11.78
CA LEU A 199 14.98 -12.78 -10.34
C LEU A 199 15.35 -11.35 -9.97
N ASP A 200 14.44 -10.68 -9.25
CA ASP A 200 14.72 -9.41 -8.60
C ASP A 200 15.32 -9.70 -7.21
N SER A 201 16.65 -9.67 -7.12
CA SER A 201 17.42 -9.87 -5.89
C SER A 201 17.58 -8.60 -5.05
N GLY A 202 16.97 -7.48 -5.46
CA GLY A 202 17.18 -6.16 -4.86
C GLY A 202 18.26 -5.33 -5.58
N TRP A 203 18.88 -5.83 -6.65
CA TRP A 203 19.90 -5.07 -7.41
C TRP A 203 19.37 -3.77 -8.02
N ILE A 204 18.05 -3.66 -8.20
CA ILE A 204 17.37 -2.46 -8.72
C ILE A 204 17.10 -1.45 -7.61
N ASP A 205 17.23 -1.84 -6.33
CA ASP A 205 17.04 -0.92 -5.20
C ASP A 205 17.97 0.31 -5.34
N ASP A 206 19.21 0.12 -5.80
CA ASP A 206 20.18 1.21 -5.97
C ASP A 206 19.75 2.20 -7.06
N MET A 207 19.29 1.70 -8.21
CA MET A 207 18.78 2.53 -9.31
C MET A 207 17.48 3.24 -8.92
N CYS A 208 16.51 2.51 -8.35
CA CYS A 208 15.25 3.09 -7.91
C CYS A 208 15.42 4.14 -6.81
N THR A 209 16.53 4.13 -6.06
CA THR A 209 16.75 5.07 -4.95
C THR A 209 17.89 6.02 -5.21
N GLU A 210 18.34 6.19 -6.46
CA GLU A 210 19.46 7.06 -6.83
C GLU A 210 19.26 8.50 -6.38
N ASN A 211 18.02 9.00 -6.48
CA ASN A 211 17.64 10.36 -6.09
C ASN A 211 17.45 10.54 -4.57
N ARG A 212 17.61 9.48 -3.77
CA ARG A 212 17.42 9.53 -2.32
C ARG A 212 18.74 9.78 -1.60
N GLY A 213 18.77 10.79 -0.73
CA GLY A 213 19.85 11.01 0.23
C GLY A 213 20.00 9.86 1.24
N TRP A 214 21.07 9.90 2.02
CA TRP A 214 21.31 8.87 3.04
C TRP A 214 20.28 8.96 4.17
N ASP A 215 20.05 10.18 4.67
CA ASP A 215 19.15 10.47 5.79
C ASP A 215 17.82 11.12 5.37
N ASP A 216 17.71 11.48 4.10
CA ASP A 216 16.48 12.04 3.51
C ASP A 216 15.42 10.98 3.38
#